data_AF-A0A974A6P2-F1
#
_entry.id   AF-A0A974A6P2-F1
#
_cell.length_a   1.000
_cell.length_b   1.000
_cell.length_c   1.000
_cell.angle_alpha   90.00
_cell.angle_beta   90.00
_cell.angle_gamma   90.00
#
_symmetry.space_group_name_H-M   'P 1'
#
loop_
_entity.id
_entity.type
_entity.pdbx_description
1 polymer ?
#
loop_
_entity_poly.entity_id
_entity_poly.type
_entity_poly.pdbx_seq_one_letter_code
_entity_poly.pdbx_strand_id
1 'polypeptide(L)'
;MVSYYFRPGPRLGLPTLWRADAGLDRDCFHYLASIEGLERLVQPYGGFTRDFLAETLLRRGPIWAAVTLAAGAKHVAVLTGVSGYTLHFNDPSTPERAEIDFFDLELDELLVKNRDWL
;
A
#
# COMPACT_ATOMS: atom_id res chain seq x y z
N MET A 1 -19.41 4.10 14.00
CA MET A 1 -18.22 4.95 13.81
C MET A 1 -17.16 4.47 14.78
N VAL A 2 -16.17 3.70 14.32
CA VAL A 2 -15.13 3.15 15.21
C VAL A 2 -13.92 4.06 15.11
N SER A 3 -13.55 4.70 16.22
CA SER A 3 -12.40 5.59 16.30
C SER A 3 -11.11 4.76 16.27
N TYR A 4 -10.35 4.88 15.18
CA TYR A 4 -8.98 4.38 15.14
C TYR A 4 -8.12 5.30 16.02
N TYR A 5 -7.77 4.83 17.22
CA TYR A 5 -6.83 5.53 18.11
C TYR A 5 -5.40 5.29 17.60
N PHE A 6 -4.82 6.27 16.92
CA PHE A 6 -3.39 6.28 16.61
C PHE A 6 -2.60 6.61 17.89
N ARG A 7 -1.99 5.61 18.53
CA ARG A 7 -0.94 5.83 19.53
C ARG A 7 0.40 5.84 18.81
N PRO A 8 1.14 6.96 18.77
CA PRO A 8 2.51 6.94 18.28
C PRO A 8 3.35 6.07 19.22
N GLY A 9 3.62 4.82 18.82
CA GLY A 9 4.70 4.04 19.39
C GLY A 9 6.06 4.65 19.03
N PRO A 10 7.16 4.17 19.60
CA PRO A 10 8.49 4.63 19.21
C PRO A 10 8.71 4.29 17.73
N ARG A 11 8.48 5.25 16.84
CA ARG A 11 8.97 5.17 15.46
C ARG A 11 10.49 5.13 15.60
N LEU A 12 11.10 3.96 15.35
CA LEU A 12 12.55 3.86 15.16
C LEU A 12 12.88 4.91 14.10
N GLY A 13 13.49 6.02 14.55
CA GLY A 13 13.41 7.31 13.89
C GLY A 13 13.67 7.20 12.39
N LEU A 14 12.78 7.78 11.58
CA LEU A 14 13.03 7.94 10.16
C LEU A 14 14.39 8.63 9.99
N PRO A 15 15.26 8.17 9.07
CA PRO A 15 16.57 8.79 8.83
C PRO A 15 16.47 10.31 8.73
N THR A 16 17.40 11.01 9.40
CA THR A 16 17.36 12.47 9.61
C THR A 16 17.37 13.31 8.32
N LEU A 17 17.73 12.71 7.18
CA LEU A 17 17.84 13.40 5.89
C LEU A 17 17.29 12.52 4.76
N TRP A 18 15.98 12.55 4.58
CA TRP A 18 15.38 12.24 3.28
C TRP A 18 15.55 13.47 2.39
N ARG A 19 16.07 13.29 1.17
CA ARG A 19 16.08 14.36 0.17
C ARG A 19 14.63 14.56 -0.29
N ALA A 20 14.00 15.66 0.10
CA ALA A 20 12.60 15.94 -0.20
C ALA A 20 12.28 15.87 -1.72
N ASP A 21 13.25 16.17 -2.56
CA ASP A 21 13.09 16.19 -4.03
C ASP A 21 13.45 14.85 -4.71
N ALA A 22 13.90 13.86 -3.95
CA ALA A 22 14.16 12.52 -4.45
C ALA A 22 13.12 11.58 -3.84
N GLY A 23 12.27 10.99 -4.70
CA GLY A 23 11.36 9.94 -4.26
C GLY A 23 12.10 8.78 -3.58
N LEU A 24 11.34 7.92 -2.89
CA LEU A 24 11.92 6.72 -2.29
C LEU A 24 12.29 5.73 -3.39
N ASP A 25 13.53 5.23 -3.37
CA ASP A 25 13.86 4.04 -4.12
C ASP A 25 13.21 2.78 -3.51
N ARG A 26 13.30 1.67 -4.24
CA ARG A 26 12.70 0.40 -3.83
C ARG A 26 13.25 -0.11 -2.49
N ASP A 27 14.55 0.00 -2.25
CA ASP A 27 15.19 -0.53 -1.05
C ASP A 27 14.77 0.29 0.18
N CYS A 28 14.72 1.61 0.04
CA CYS A 28 14.23 2.53 1.06
C CYS A 28 12.74 2.31 1.35
N PHE A 29 11.92 2.03 0.33
CA PHE A 29 10.51 1.68 0.50
C PHE A 29 10.34 0.38 1.30
N HIS A 30 11.10 -0.67 0.97
CA HIS A 30 11.11 -1.93 1.73
C HIS A 30 11.58 -1.74 3.17
N TYR A 31 12.63 -0.94 3.37
CA TYR A 31 13.13 -0.63 4.70
C TYR A 31 12.06 0.08 5.56
N LEU A 32 11.40 1.10 5.01
CA LEU A 32 10.29 1.79 5.67
C LEU A 32 9.16 0.82 6.04
N ALA A 33 8.74 -0.02 5.09
CA ALA A 33 7.70 -1.00 5.30
C ALA A 33 8.06 -1.99 6.42
N SER A 34 9.33 -2.43 6.48
CA SER A 34 9.80 -3.33 7.55
C SER A 34 9.77 -2.69 8.94
N ILE A 35 10.11 -1.39 9.05
CA ILE A 35 10.01 -0.64 10.30
C ILE A 35 8.55 -0.56 10.76
N GLU A 36 7.63 -0.41 9.81
CA GLU A 36 6.19 -0.41 10.06
C GLU A 36 5.61 -1.82 10.23
N GLY A 37 6.44 -2.88 10.26
CA GLY A 37 5.99 -4.26 10.44
C GLY A 37 5.11 -4.78 9.30
N LEU A 38 5.30 -4.25 8.09
CA LEU A 38 4.63 -4.70 6.89
C LEU A 38 5.45 -5.79 6.20
N GLU A 39 4.75 -6.76 5.64
CA GLU A 39 5.30 -7.87 4.88
C GLU A 39 4.90 -7.76 3.43
N ARG A 40 5.86 -8.02 2.54
CA ARG A 40 5.60 -8.12 1.12
C ARG A 40 4.76 -9.36 0.81
N LEU A 41 3.69 -9.19 0.04
CA LEU A 41 2.93 -10.29 -0.53
C LEU A 41 3.70 -10.94 -1.68
N VAL A 42 3.79 -12.27 -1.65
CA VAL A 42 4.28 -13.04 -2.78
C VAL A 42 3.23 -13.00 -3.88
N GLN A 43 3.65 -12.64 -5.09
CA GLN A 43 2.76 -12.61 -6.23
C GLN A 43 2.29 -14.04 -6.57
N PRO A 44 0.98 -14.30 -6.61
CA PRO A 44 0.47 -15.62 -6.95
C PRO A 44 0.63 -15.89 -8.44
N TYR A 45 0.52 -17.17 -8.81
CA TYR A 45 0.49 -17.58 -10.22
C TYR A 45 -0.71 -16.93 -10.91
N GLY A 46 -0.47 -16.16 -11.97
CA GLY A 46 -1.49 -15.35 -12.65
C GLY A 46 -1.55 -13.88 -12.21
N GLY A 47 -0.67 -13.45 -11.31
CA GLY A 47 -0.58 -12.05 -10.88
C GLY A 47 -1.59 -11.68 -9.79
N PHE A 48 -1.53 -10.43 -9.32
CA PHE A 48 -2.45 -9.93 -8.31
C PHE A 48 -3.83 -9.68 -8.93
N THR A 49 -4.72 -10.66 -8.81
CA THR A 49 -6.10 -10.55 -9.31
C THR A 49 -6.98 -9.74 -8.35
N ARG A 50 -8.12 -9.24 -8.84
CA ARG A 50 -9.13 -8.56 -8.02
C ARG A 50 -9.60 -9.41 -6.85
N ASP A 51 -9.84 -10.69 -7.09
CA ASP A 51 -10.31 -11.63 -6.05
C ASP A 51 -9.22 -11.83 -4.98
N PHE A 52 -7.95 -11.92 -5.40
CA PHE A 52 -6.83 -11.98 -4.47
C PHE A 52 -6.73 -10.71 -3.61
N LEU A 53 -6.91 -9.53 -4.21
CA LEU A 53 -6.90 -8.26 -3.48
C LEU A 53 -8.07 -8.19 -2.49
N ALA A 54 -9.27 -8.56 -2.92
CA ALA A 54 -10.47 -8.56 -2.07
C ALA A 54 -10.29 -9.51 -0.88
N GLU A 55 -9.82 -10.73 -1.11
CA GLU A 55 -9.53 -11.69 -0.04
C GLU A 55 -8.43 -11.19 0.90
N THR A 56 -7.38 -10.58 0.36
CA THR A 56 -6.30 -10.00 1.16
C THR A 56 -6.80 -8.87 2.04
N LEU A 57 -7.59 -7.95 1.50
CA LEU A 57 -8.18 -6.84 2.26
C LEU A 57 -9.08 -7.34 3.39
N LEU A 58 -9.88 -8.38 3.13
CA LEU A 58 -10.74 -9.00 4.13
C LEU A 58 -9.95 -9.68 5.26
N ARG A 59 -8.84 -10.35 4.92
CA ARG A 59 -8.07 -11.16 5.89
C ARG A 59 -6.96 -10.40 6.60
N ARG A 60 -6.34 -9.43 5.94
CA ARG A 60 -5.11 -8.75 6.40
C ARG A 60 -5.27 -7.23 6.50
N GLY A 61 -6.42 -6.68 6.11
CA GLY A 61 -6.69 -5.24 6.17
C GLY A 61 -6.08 -4.46 5.00
N PRO A 62 -5.95 -3.13 5.13
CA PRO A 62 -5.45 -2.26 4.06
C PRO A 62 -4.06 -2.67 3.54
N ILE A 63 -3.85 -2.46 2.24
CA ILE A 63 -2.63 -2.86 1.54
C ILE A 63 -1.85 -1.60 1.14
N TRP A 64 -0.56 -1.52 1.47
CA TRP A 64 0.36 -0.58 0.84
C TRP A 64 0.71 -1.08 -0.54
N ALA A 65 0.26 -0.37 -1.56
CA ALA A 65 0.43 -0.75 -2.96
C ALA A 65 1.40 0.22 -3.63
N ALA A 66 2.56 -0.29 -4.05
CA ALA A 66 3.37 0.36 -5.07
C ALA A 66 2.79 -0.01 -6.44
N VAL A 67 2.50 1.02 -7.23
CA VAL A 67 1.81 0.89 -8.52
C VAL A 67 2.46 1.72 -9.60
N THR A 68 2.25 1.30 -10.84
CA THR A 68 2.51 2.12 -12.04
C THR A 68 1.19 2.55 -12.63
N LEU A 69 1.00 3.86 -12.81
CA LEU A 69 -0.17 4.41 -13.48
C LEU A 69 -0.01 4.33 -15.00
N ALA A 70 -1.10 4.43 -15.76
CA ALA A 70 -1.09 4.35 -17.24
C ALA A 70 -0.07 5.26 -17.96
N ALA A 71 0.37 6.36 -17.33
CA ALA A 71 1.41 7.25 -17.86
C ALA A 71 2.86 6.83 -17.52
N GLY A 72 3.06 5.64 -16.93
CA GLY A 72 4.36 5.16 -16.44
C GLY A 72 4.81 5.77 -15.11
N ALA A 73 4.00 6.65 -14.52
CA ALA A 73 4.31 7.27 -13.23
C ALA A 73 4.23 6.23 -12.10
N LYS A 74 5.30 6.15 -11.31
CA LYS A 74 5.36 5.31 -10.11
C LYS A 74 4.68 6.03 -8.95
N HIS A 75 3.85 5.31 -8.20
CA HIS A 75 3.10 5.86 -7.09
C HIS A 75 2.92 4.83 -5.98
N VAL A 76 2.76 5.30 -4.74
CA VAL A 76 2.46 4.44 -3.59
C VAL A 76 1.20 4.97 -2.93
N ALA A 77 0.18 4.12 -2.85
CA ALA A 77 -1.10 4.45 -2.22
C ALA A 77 -1.55 3.32 -1.29
N VAL A 78 -2.52 3.61 -0.43
CA VAL A 78 -3.13 2.60 0.44
C VAL A 78 -4.41 2.08 -0.21
N LEU A 79 -4.41 0.84 -0.67
CA LEU A 79 -5.63 0.17 -1.14
C LEU A 79 -6.49 -0.21 0.06
N THR A 80 -7.77 0.15 0.01
CA THR A 80 -8.73 -0.03 1.11
C THR A 80 -9.98 -0.81 0.70
N GLY A 81 -10.22 -0.99 -0.59
CA GLY A 81 -11.40 -1.71 -1.07
C GLY A 81 -11.32 -2.09 -2.54
N VAL A 82 -12.15 -3.06 -2.91
CA VAL A 82 -12.39 -3.47 -4.30
C VAL A 82 -13.91 -3.58 -4.50
N SER A 83 -14.43 -3.01 -5.58
CA SER A 83 -15.83 -3.09 -5.98
C SER A 83 -15.93 -3.29 -7.49
N GLY A 84 -16.30 -4.50 -7.93
CA GLY A 84 -16.27 -4.82 -9.35
C GLY A 84 -14.85 -4.70 -9.91
N TYR A 85 -14.64 -3.87 -10.93
CA TYR A 85 -13.31 -3.54 -11.46
C TYR A 85 -12.72 -2.27 -10.83
N THR A 86 -13.44 -1.62 -9.92
CA THR A 86 -12.96 -0.40 -9.26
C THR A 86 -12.17 -0.75 -8.02
N LEU A 87 -10.98 -0.15 -7.90
CA LEU A 87 -10.14 -0.19 -6.72
C LEU A 87 -10.29 1.12 -5.95
N HIS A 88 -10.37 1.04 -4.62
CA HIS A 88 -10.51 2.21 -3.74
C HIS A 88 -9.22 2.44 -2.96
N PHE A 89 -8.66 3.65 -3.07
CA PHE A 89 -7.38 4.01 -2.46
C PHE A 89 -7.48 5.25 -1.60
N ASN A 90 -6.57 5.34 -0.61
CA ASN A 90 -6.19 6.60 0.00
C ASN A 90 -4.82 6.99 -0.58
N ASP A 91 -4.81 8.06 -1.38
CA ASP A 91 -3.61 8.62 -1.99
C ASP A 91 -2.98 9.63 -1.01
N PRO A 92 -1.68 9.55 -0.67
CA PRO A 92 -1.06 10.53 0.21
C PRO A 92 -0.94 11.95 -0.41
N SER A 93 -1.01 12.08 -1.74
CA SER A 93 -0.93 13.36 -2.45
C SER A 93 -2.22 14.18 -2.34
N THR A 94 -3.37 13.53 -2.12
CA THR A 94 -4.66 14.19 -1.95
C THR A 94 -5.43 13.56 -0.79
N PRO A 95 -5.93 14.32 0.20
CA PRO A 95 -6.53 13.76 1.42
C PRO A 95 -7.89 13.06 1.20
N GLU A 96 -8.31 12.88 -0.05
CA GLU A 96 -9.61 12.32 -0.41
C GLU A 96 -9.49 10.85 -0.84
N ARG A 97 -10.58 10.12 -0.70
CA ARG A 97 -10.70 8.77 -1.24
C ARG A 97 -10.63 8.86 -2.77
N ALA A 98 -9.70 8.11 -3.36
CA ALA A 98 -9.57 7.98 -4.81
C ALA A 98 -10.12 6.63 -5.29
N GLU A 99 -10.56 6.61 -6.54
CA GLU A 99 -11.03 5.42 -7.24
C GLU A 99 -10.34 5.34 -8.60
N ILE A 100 -9.98 4.12 -9.01
CA ILE A 100 -9.35 3.86 -10.30
C ILE A 100 -9.76 2.48 -10.79
N ASP A 101 -9.85 2.32 -12.11
CA ASP A 101 -10.10 1.00 -12.68
C ASP A 101 -8.89 0.09 -12.47
N PHE A 102 -9.14 -1.17 -12.14
CA PHE A 102 -8.12 -2.20 -11.91
C PHE A 102 -7.17 -2.34 -13.11
N PHE A 103 -7.65 -2.07 -14.33
CA PHE A 103 -6.85 -2.17 -15.55
C PHE A 103 -6.04 -0.91 -15.88
N ASP A 104 -6.29 0.21 -15.19
CA ASP A 104 -5.60 1.49 -15.42
C ASP A 104 -4.28 1.62 -14.63
N LEU A 105 -3.89 0.57 -13.91
CA LEU A 105 -2.63 0.50 -13.17
C LEU A 105 -1.99 -0.89 -13.24
N GLU A 106 -0.68 -0.92 -13.00
CA GLU A 106 0.07 -2.14 -12.76
C GLU A 106 0.43 -2.23 -11.28
N LEU A 107 0.18 -3.39 -10.67
CA LEU A 107 0.50 -3.66 -9.27
C LEU A 107 1.94 -4.18 -9.18
N ASP A 108 2.88 -3.30 -8.84
CA ASP A 108 4.31 -3.63 -8.75
C ASP A 108 4.58 -4.48 -7.49
N GLU A 109 4.21 -3.96 -6.33
CA GLU A 109 4.48 -4.59 -5.04
C GLU A 109 3.37 -4.26 -4.03
N LEU A 110 2.96 -5.26 -3.26
CA LEU A 110 1.90 -5.13 -2.26
C LEU A 110 2.44 -5.53 -0.89
N LEU A 111 2.18 -4.71 0.12
CA LEU A 111 2.63 -4.91 1.49
C LEU A 111 1.47 -4.81 2.47
N VAL A 112 1.46 -5.68 3.46
CA VAL A 112 0.35 -5.82 4.43
C VAL A 112 0.90 -6.04 5.82
N LYS A 113 0.11 -5.77 6.86
CA LYS A 113 0.51 -6.11 8.23
C LYS A 113 0.72 -7.62 8.39
N ASN A 114 1.76 -7.97 9.16
CA ASN A 114 1.98 -9.35 9.57
C ASN A 114 0.71 -9.88 10.30
N ARG A 115 0.34 -11.12 9.99
CA ARG A 115 -0.88 -11.77 10.48
C ARG A 115 -0.83 -12.05 11.99
N ASP A 116 0.37 -12.16 12.55
CA ASP A 116 0.64 -12.55 13.94
C ASP A 116 0.54 -11.35 14.93
N TRP A 117 0.17 -10.17 14.45
CA TRP A 117 0.09 -8.93 15.25
C TRP A 117 -1.36 -8.49 15.55
N LEU A 118 -2.37 -9.27 15.12
CA LEU A 118 -3.79 -9.10 15.45
C LEU A 118 -4.20 -10.12 16.51
#